data_AF-A0A7C3UPI7-F1
#
_entry.id   AF-A0A7C3UPI7-F1
#
_cell.length_a   1.000
_cell.length_b   1.000
_cell.length_c   1.000
_cell.angle_alpha   90.00
_cell.angle_beta   90.00
_cell.angle_gamma   90.00
#
_symmetry.space_group_name_H-M   'P 1'
#
loop_
_entity.id
_entity.type
_entity.pdbx_description
1 polymer ?
#
loop_
_entity_poly.entity_id
_entity_poly.type
_entity_poly.pdbx_seq_one_letter_code
_entity_poly.pdbx_strand_id
1 'polypeptide(L)'
;MVKMKPPMVLVHDSVYKSDLTKSRLDRMMENIETDDFRIVDDEGLNEAVRTSGWLSHGGKRTGEIKRKSDPSIIFNTFRFASNEEFRDLARQYPSLAGYNFLGDGHWTFRNKGSYPGHVCKSAYEIHSAWGCYHACDYCHVKDFINIMINLEEFVQHLDELVNREKWQKLYKYDNQTDTICFEPEYGASELLVNYFAKQDDKYLMLYTKSDNIDHLLDLNHNGHTIINWTLSCDTVSRLIEKKAPVMDDRINSALKCQSAGYTVRFRFSPIIPIKNWQAENTEMIEKLFEKVKPDLITIDVLGWMTARQIIDSIDITLFDDEYRAIIEELADKGAVNYVKQIIPHEARLKIYRHIIGELKRLGNGTPFAICMETQEMWDELSDEIGMNKDNYVCCCGPESVPSHPMLSY
;
A
#
# COMPACT_ATOMS: atom_id res chain seq x y z
N MET A 1 10.77 -3.47 -14.91
CA MET A 1 10.98 -3.65 -13.45
C MET A 1 12.12 -2.76 -12.97
N VAL A 2 12.08 -2.31 -11.71
CA VAL A 2 13.22 -1.60 -11.10
C VAL A 2 14.43 -2.53 -10.96
N LYS A 3 15.64 -2.03 -11.21
CA LYS A 3 16.86 -2.82 -11.00
C LYS A 3 17.16 -2.95 -9.51
N MET A 4 17.46 -4.16 -9.06
CA MET A 4 17.69 -4.46 -7.65
C MET A 4 19.01 -5.21 -7.45
N LYS A 5 19.70 -4.91 -6.35
CA LYS A 5 20.90 -5.61 -5.85
C LYS A 5 20.65 -6.17 -4.45
N PRO A 6 19.74 -7.15 -4.30
CA PRO A 6 19.46 -7.75 -3.01
C PRO A 6 20.71 -8.44 -2.46
N PRO A 7 20.94 -8.44 -1.14
CA PRO A 7 22.06 -9.16 -0.54
C PRO A 7 21.91 -10.68 -0.62
N MET A 8 20.68 -11.18 -0.85
CA MET A 8 20.36 -12.59 -0.96
C MET A 8 19.08 -12.79 -1.78
N VAL A 9 19.07 -13.81 -2.63
CA VAL A 9 17.89 -14.32 -3.33
C VAL A 9 17.68 -15.79 -2.96
N LEU A 10 16.52 -16.09 -2.40
CA LEU A 10 16.08 -17.45 -2.10
C LEU A 10 14.96 -17.82 -3.06
N VAL A 11 15.07 -18.97 -3.73
CA VAL A 11 14.03 -19.50 -4.60
C VAL A 11 13.52 -20.80 -4.00
N HIS A 12 12.26 -20.83 -3.59
CA HIS A 12 11.66 -22.06 -3.09
C HIS A 12 11.54 -23.09 -4.22
N ASP A 13 11.79 -24.37 -3.94
CA ASP A 13 11.85 -25.44 -4.95
C ASP A 13 10.56 -25.59 -5.76
N SER A 14 9.42 -25.19 -5.19
CA SER A 14 8.11 -25.18 -5.82
C SER A 14 8.05 -24.30 -7.07
N VAL A 15 8.89 -23.27 -7.17
CA VAL A 15 9.04 -22.42 -8.36
C VAL A 15 9.42 -23.25 -9.59
N TYR A 16 10.15 -24.34 -9.43
CA TYR A 16 10.60 -25.18 -10.54
C TYR A 16 9.60 -26.30 -10.90
N LYS A 17 8.43 -26.35 -10.26
CA LYS A 17 7.37 -27.33 -10.57
C LYS A 17 6.52 -26.96 -11.79
N SER A 18 6.65 -25.73 -12.32
CA SER A 18 5.93 -25.25 -13.50
C SER A 18 6.83 -24.42 -14.41
N ASP A 19 6.68 -24.59 -15.72
CA ASP A 19 7.40 -23.78 -16.71
C ASP A 19 6.99 -22.31 -16.68
N LEU A 20 5.75 -22.02 -16.28
CA LEU A 20 5.26 -20.63 -16.15
C LEU A 20 5.97 -19.89 -15.03
N THR A 21 6.09 -20.52 -13.86
CA THR A 21 6.78 -19.96 -12.70
C THR A 21 8.28 -19.83 -12.97
N LYS A 22 8.90 -20.83 -13.61
CA LYS A 22 10.30 -20.75 -14.03
C LYS A 22 10.54 -19.60 -15.02
N SER A 23 9.72 -19.49 -16.06
CA SER A 23 9.85 -18.40 -17.04
C SER A 23 9.68 -17.02 -16.41
N ARG A 24 8.78 -16.88 -15.43
CA ARG A 24 8.63 -15.63 -14.68
C ARG A 24 9.83 -15.31 -13.81
N LEU A 25 10.37 -16.31 -13.10
CA LEU A 25 11.61 -16.15 -12.35
C LEU A 25 12.73 -15.65 -13.28
N ASP A 26 12.92 -16.30 -14.43
CA ASP A 26 13.96 -15.93 -15.40
C ASP A 26 13.83 -14.47 -15.84
N ARG A 27 12.62 -14.01 -16.21
CA ARG A 27 12.37 -12.59 -16.57
C ARG A 27 12.68 -11.63 -15.43
N MET A 28 12.24 -11.94 -14.20
CA MET A 28 12.49 -11.05 -13.05
C MET A 28 13.98 -10.99 -12.71
N MET A 29 14.69 -12.11 -12.83
CA MET A 29 16.14 -12.18 -12.57
C MET A 29 16.98 -11.35 -13.55
N GLU A 30 16.47 -10.99 -14.74
CA GLU A 30 17.15 -10.04 -15.65
C GLU A 30 17.37 -8.65 -15.03
N ASN A 31 16.56 -8.27 -14.03
CA ASN A 31 16.65 -7.01 -13.31
C ASN A 31 17.20 -7.17 -11.87
N ILE A 32 17.62 -8.37 -11.48
CA ILE A 32 18.11 -8.68 -10.13
C ILE A 32 19.55 -9.19 -10.21
N GLU A 33 20.45 -8.52 -9.49
CA GLU A 33 21.85 -8.90 -9.37
C GLU A 33 22.15 -9.28 -7.91
N THR A 34 22.58 -10.52 -7.66
CA THR A 34 22.95 -11.00 -6.32
C THR A 34 24.20 -11.88 -6.40
N ASP A 35 25.05 -11.81 -5.38
CA ASP A 35 26.18 -12.74 -5.20
C ASP A 35 25.76 -14.00 -4.42
N ASP A 36 24.54 -14.00 -3.87
CA ASP A 36 23.99 -15.07 -3.06
C ASP A 36 22.62 -15.49 -3.60
N PHE A 37 22.61 -16.53 -4.43
CA PHE A 37 21.42 -17.13 -5.00
C PHE A 37 21.32 -18.59 -4.55
N ARG A 38 20.19 -18.97 -3.94
CA ARG A 38 19.99 -20.32 -3.41
C ARG A 38 18.63 -20.86 -3.79
N ILE A 39 18.58 -22.14 -4.14
CA ILE A 39 17.34 -22.91 -4.23
C ILE A 39 17.15 -23.62 -2.89
N VAL A 40 15.97 -23.49 -2.28
CA VAL A 40 15.67 -24.01 -0.95
C VAL A 40 14.33 -24.73 -0.94
N ASP A 41 14.18 -25.74 -0.07
CA ASP A 41 12.89 -26.30 0.31
C ASP A 41 12.34 -25.60 1.57
N ASP A 42 11.29 -26.14 2.16
CA ASP A 42 10.68 -25.61 3.39
C ASP A 42 11.66 -25.56 4.58
N GLU A 43 12.50 -26.59 4.74
CA GLU A 43 13.50 -26.66 5.81
C GLU A 43 14.59 -25.60 5.61
N GLY A 44 15.12 -25.51 4.39
CA GLY A 44 16.12 -24.51 4.01
C GLY A 44 15.61 -23.07 4.14
N LEU A 45 14.37 -22.81 3.71
CA LEU A 45 13.76 -21.49 3.87
C LEU A 45 13.54 -21.16 5.35
N ASN A 46 13.05 -22.11 6.15
CA ASN A 46 12.85 -21.93 7.59
C ASN A 46 14.16 -21.57 8.30
N GLU A 47 15.25 -22.26 7.95
CA GLU A 47 16.57 -21.99 8.51
C GLU A 47 17.12 -20.63 8.07
N ALA A 48 16.95 -20.26 6.80
CA ALA A 48 17.37 -18.97 6.29
C ALA A 48 16.62 -17.81 6.97
N VAL A 49 15.29 -17.91 7.11
CA VAL A 49 14.49 -16.90 7.82
C VAL A 49 14.92 -16.79 9.28
N ARG A 50 15.15 -17.93 9.96
CA ARG A 50 15.59 -17.97 11.36
C ARG A 50 16.94 -17.28 11.58
N THR A 51 17.88 -17.45 10.66
CA THR A 51 19.26 -16.97 10.81
C THR A 51 19.49 -15.57 10.22
N SER A 52 18.63 -15.12 9.30
CA SER A 52 18.71 -13.81 8.65
C SER A 52 18.58 -12.62 9.61
N GLY A 53 17.90 -12.81 10.74
CA GLY A 53 17.54 -11.72 11.65
C GLY A 53 16.33 -10.89 11.21
N TRP A 54 15.70 -11.17 10.07
CA TRP A 54 14.55 -10.41 9.56
C TRP A 54 13.41 -10.27 10.58
N LEU A 55 13.14 -11.35 11.32
CA LEU A 55 12.07 -11.41 12.32
C LEU A 55 12.44 -10.72 13.64
N SER A 56 13.73 -10.43 13.88
CA SER A 56 14.20 -9.79 15.11
C SER A 56 13.80 -8.31 15.22
N HIS A 57 13.39 -7.71 14.09
CA HIS A 57 12.98 -6.31 14.02
C HIS A 57 11.63 -6.02 14.69
N GLY A 58 10.83 -7.03 15.06
CA GLY A 58 9.57 -6.86 15.80
C GLY A 58 8.65 -5.80 15.17
N GLY A 59 8.21 -4.81 15.95
CA GLY A 59 7.37 -3.70 15.48
C GLY A 59 8.11 -2.52 14.84
N LYS A 60 9.44 -2.58 14.67
CA LYS A 60 10.24 -1.47 14.11
C LYS A 60 9.82 -1.13 12.69
N ARG A 61 9.87 0.16 12.38
CA ARG A 61 9.63 0.73 11.05
C ARG A 61 10.87 0.66 10.18
N THR A 62 10.69 0.86 8.88
CA THR A 62 11.79 0.87 7.90
C THR A 62 12.83 1.96 8.23
N GLY A 63 12.39 3.13 8.70
CA GLY A 63 13.29 4.20 9.15
C GLY A 63 14.12 3.82 10.38
N GLU A 64 13.52 3.14 11.37
CA GLU A 64 14.22 2.61 12.56
C GLU A 64 15.29 1.57 12.20
N ILE A 65 15.01 0.72 11.20
CA ILE A 65 15.94 -0.31 10.72
C ILE A 65 17.11 0.33 9.93
N LYS A 66 16.96 1.58 9.48
CA LYS A 66 17.95 2.32 8.68
C LYS A 66 18.42 1.51 7.48
N ARG A 67 17.47 0.94 6.73
CA ARG A 67 17.75 0.03 5.60
C ARG A 67 18.69 0.67 4.58
N LYS A 68 19.92 0.14 4.46
CA LYS A 68 20.99 0.69 3.59
C LYS A 68 21.11 0.00 2.23
N SER A 69 20.58 -1.20 2.08
CA SER A 69 20.62 -2.01 0.84
C SER A 69 19.23 -2.18 0.24
N ASP A 70 19.16 -2.81 -0.93
CA ASP A 70 17.92 -3.44 -1.36
C ASP A 70 17.52 -4.57 -0.39
N PRO A 71 16.22 -4.86 -0.24
CA PRO A 71 15.75 -5.96 0.58
C PRO A 71 16.13 -7.31 -0.05
N SER A 72 16.34 -8.33 0.77
CA SER A 72 16.49 -9.71 0.28
C SER A 72 15.22 -10.14 -0.46
N ILE A 73 15.33 -11.02 -1.45
CA ILE A 73 14.18 -11.49 -2.23
C ILE A 73 13.96 -12.97 -1.99
N ILE A 74 12.72 -13.35 -1.73
CA ILE A 74 12.26 -14.73 -1.69
C ILE A 74 11.27 -14.90 -2.83
N PHE A 75 11.54 -15.82 -3.75
CA PHE A 75 10.59 -16.28 -4.75
C PHE A 75 9.92 -17.55 -4.25
N ASN A 76 8.59 -17.52 -4.17
CA ASN A 76 7.77 -18.55 -3.58
C ASN A 76 6.50 -18.76 -4.41
N THR A 77 5.67 -19.72 -4.02
CA THR A 77 4.40 -20.01 -4.68
C THR A 77 3.28 -20.14 -3.64
N PHE A 78 2.09 -19.67 -3.96
CA PHE A 78 0.91 -20.01 -3.19
C PHE A 78 0.65 -21.51 -3.21
N ARG A 79 0.19 -22.07 -2.08
CA ARG A 79 -0.16 -23.50 -1.96
C ARG A 79 -1.64 -23.79 -2.15
N PHE A 80 -2.51 -22.78 -1.97
CA PHE A 80 -3.98 -22.94 -1.90
C PHE A 80 -4.43 -24.10 -1.01
N ALA A 81 -3.68 -24.35 0.07
CA ALA A 81 -3.93 -25.42 1.01
C ALA A 81 -5.02 -25.08 2.02
N SER A 82 -5.54 -26.09 2.72
CA SER A 82 -6.51 -25.90 3.79
C SER A 82 -5.90 -25.23 5.03
N ASN A 83 -6.76 -24.66 5.88
CA ASN A 83 -6.36 -24.11 7.18
C ASN A 83 -5.74 -25.16 8.13
N GLU A 84 -6.04 -26.44 7.94
CA GLU A 84 -5.43 -27.51 8.73
C GLU A 84 -3.99 -27.75 8.27
N GLU A 85 -3.78 -27.87 6.96
CA GLU A 85 -2.44 -28.02 6.37
C GLU A 85 -1.51 -26.85 6.72
N PHE A 86 -2.00 -25.60 6.63
CA PHE A 86 -1.18 -24.44 7.03
C PHE A 86 -0.83 -24.45 8.53
N ARG A 87 -1.73 -24.94 9.39
CA ARG A 87 -1.44 -25.08 10.84
C ARG A 87 -0.37 -26.14 11.10
N ASP A 88 -0.39 -27.24 10.37
CA ASP A 88 0.60 -28.29 10.51
C ASP A 88 1.97 -27.87 9.96
N LEU A 89 1.99 -27.19 8.80
CA LEU A 89 3.20 -26.58 8.27
C LEU A 89 3.79 -25.53 9.23
N ALA A 90 2.97 -24.67 9.84
CA ALA A 90 3.44 -23.68 10.80
C ALA A 90 4.00 -24.32 12.09
N ARG A 91 3.52 -25.50 12.49
CA ARG A 91 4.11 -26.26 13.61
C ARG A 91 5.46 -26.87 13.23
N GLN A 92 5.58 -27.36 12.01
CA GLN A 92 6.81 -27.97 11.50
C GLN A 92 7.90 -26.92 11.20
N TYR A 93 7.52 -25.77 10.64
CA TYR A 93 8.39 -24.69 10.20
C TYR A 93 7.99 -23.36 10.84
N PRO A 94 8.24 -23.18 12.15
CA PRO A 94 7.72 -22.05 12.92
C PRO A 94 8.21 -20.68 12.43
N SER A 95 9.38 -20.60 11.79
CA SER A 95 9.89 -19.33 11.25
C SER A 95 9.11 -18.85 10.02
N LEU A 96 8.33 -19.75 9.39
CA LEU A 96 7.56 -19.45 8.18
C LEU A 96 6.12 -19.01 8.48
N ALA A 97 5.68 -19.03 9.74
CA ALA A 97 4.29 -18.78 10.15
C ALA A 97 3.76 -17.33 9.95
N GLY A 98 4.49 -16.48 9.22
CA GLY A 98 4.09 -15.12 8.93
C GLY A 98 4.68 -14.63 7.62
N TYR A 99 4.30 -13.42 7.21
CA TYR A 99 4.83 -12.76 6.01
C TYR A 99 4.66 -13.59 4.72
N ASN A 100 3.62 -14.43 4.71
CA ASN A 100 3.23 -15.33 3.64
C ASN A 100 4.30 -16.39 3.29
N PHE A 101 5.28 -16.67 4.15
CA PHE A 101 6.37 -17.60 3.78
C PHE A 101 5.90 -19.03 3.49
N LEU A 102 4.76 -19.45 4.04
CA LEU A 102 4.17 -20.77 3.79
C LEU A 102 3.42 -20.86 2.46
N GLY A 103 3.38 -19.80 1.64
CA GLY A 103 2.54 -19.78 0.44
C GLY A 103 1.05 -19.58 0.78
N ASP A 104 0.76 -18.91 1.88
CA ASP A 104 -0.56 -18.48 2.33
C ASP A 104 -0.81 -16.99 2.06
N GLY A 105 -1.92 -16.44 2.54
CA GLY A 105 -2.16 -14.98 2.54
C GLY A 105 -2.56 -14.34 1.21
N HIS A 106 -2.94 -15.14 0.21
CA HIS A 106 -3.39 -14.68 -1.12
C HIS A 106 -4.59 -13.70 -1.07
N TRP A 107 -5.39 -13.72 0.00
CA TRP A 107 -6.27 -12.62 0.38
C TRP A 107 -6.39 -12.49 1.90
N THR A 108 -6.66 -11.28 2.38
CA THR A 108 -6.96 -10.99 3.79
C THR A 108 -8.30 -10.31 3.93
N PHE A 109 -8.92 -10.41 5.13
CA PHE A 109 -10.14 -9.69 5.45
C PHE A 109 -9.85 -8.58 6.44
N ARG A 110 -9.91 -7.33 5.97
CA ARG A 110 -9.92 -6.15 6.83
C ARG A 110 -11.28 -6.07 7.52
N ASN A 111 -11.30 -6.28 8.83
CA ASN A 111 -12.52 -6.19 9.63
C ASN A 111 -12.63 -4.81 10.30
N LYS A 112 -13.69 -4.04 9.99
CA LYS A 112 -13.92 -2.73 10.64
C LYS A 112 -14.03 -2.83 12.17
N GLY A 113 -14.50 -3.96 12.70
CA GLY A 113 -14.61 -4.20 14.13
C GLY A 113 -13.26 -4.24 14.87
N SER A 114 -12.16 -4.43 14.14
CA SER A 114 -10.80 -4.37 14.69
C SER A 114 -10.31 -2.94 14.95
N TYR A 115 -11.10 -1.92 14.61
CA TYR A 115 -10.75 -0.50 14.76
C TYR A 115 -11.78 0.25 15.63
N PRO A 116 -11.91 -0.09 16.92
CA PRO A 116 -12.88 0.57 17.80
C PRO A 116 -12.65 2.09 17.86
N GLY A 117 -13.74 2.84 17.88
CA GLY A 117 -13.71 4.31 17.88
C GLY A 117 -13.31 4.97 16.56
N HIS A 118 -12.95 4.18 15.53
CA HIS A 118 -12.54 4.68 14.22
C HIS A 118 -13.51 4.25 13.13
N VAL A 119 -13.55 5.02 12.05
CA VAL A 119 -14.46 4.82 10.93
C VAL A 119 -13.71 4.17 9.76
N CYS A 120 -14.19 2.99 9.39
CA CYS A 120 -13.61 2.14 8.35
C CYS A 120 -14.67 1.18 7.80
N LYS A 121 -14.48 0.70 6.57
CA LYS A 121 -15.31 -0.34 5.95
C LYS A 121 -14.58 -1.68 5.95
N SER A 122 -15.29 -2.78 6.20
CA SER A 122 -14.69 -4.10 6.01
C SER A 122 -14.47 -4.38 4.53
N ALA A 123 -13.39 -5.06 4.17
CA ALA A 123 -13.09 -5.41 2.79
C ALA A 123 -12.17 -6.63 2.73
N TYR A 124 -12.30 -7.42 1.67
CA TYR A 124 -11.26 -8.35 1.25
C TYR A 124 -10.22 -7.60 0.41
N GLU A 125 -8.96 -7.87 0.69
CA GLU A 125 -7.82 -7.37 -0.06
C GLU A 125 -7.05 -8.56 -0.62
N ILE A 126 -6.56 -8.43 -1.85
CA ILE A 126 -5.86 -9.51 -2.55
C ILE A 126 -4.36 -9.19 -2.58
N HIS A 127 -3.53 -10.22 -2.41
CA HIS A 127 -2.09 -10.07 -2.25
C HIS A 127 -1.33 -11.07 -3.10
N SER A 128 -0.17 -10.66 -3.60
CA SER A 128 0.78 -11.57 -4.28
C SER A 128 2.21 -11.42 -3.76
N ALA A 129 2.49 -10.41 -2.94
CA ALA A 129 3.79 -10.29 -2.31
C ALA A 129 3.68 -9.58 -0.97
N TRP A 130 4.64 -9.86 -0.10
CA TRP A 130 4.83 -9.16 1.17
C TRP A 130 6.18 -8.45 1.16
N GLY A 131 6.23 -7.20 1.62
CA GLY A 131 7.45 -6.38 1.66
C GLY A 131 7.48 -5.35 0.53
N CYS A 132 8.47 -4.47 0.47
CA CYS A 132 8.48 -3.43 -0.58
C CYS A 132 9.89 -2.95 -0.92
N TYR A 133 10.09 -2.61 -2.20
CA TYR A 133 11.30 -1.96 -2.71
C TYR A 133 11.45 -0.53 -2.16
N HIS A 134 10.34 0.21 -2.08
CA HIS A 134 10.29 1.53 -1.45
C HIS A 134 10.74 1.44 0.01
N ALA A 135 11.45 2.48 0.47
CA ALA A 135 12.07 2.56 1.80
C ALA A 135 11.51 3.74 2.61
N CYS A 136 10.19 3.95 2.57
CA CYS A 136 9.55 5.04 3.30
C CYS A 136 9.80 4.90 4.81
N ASP A 137 10.29 5.96 5.46
CA ASP A 137 10.73 5.87 6.86
C ASP A 137 9.61 5.44 7.83
N TYR A 138 8.37 5.84 7.55
CA TYR A 138 7.18 5.48 8.34
C TYR A 138 6.67 4.05 8.12
N CYS A 139 7.20 3.32 7.14
CA CYS A 139 6.64 2.04 6.70
C CYS A 139 6.89 0.91 7.72
N HIS A 140 6.03 -0.10 7.72
CA HIS A 140 6.12 -1.27 8.60
C HIS A 140 6.81 -2.48 7.93
N VAL A 141 7.13 -2.38 6.64
CA VAL A 141 7.81 -3.46 5.90
C VAL A 141 9.24 -3.66 6.38
N LYS A 142 9.74 -4.89 6.19
CA LYS A 142 11.04 -5.37 6.65
C LYS A 142 12.08 -5.29 5.52
N ASP A 143 13.25 -5.83 5.79
CA ASP A 143 14.42 -5.91 4.93
C ASP A 143 14.41 -7.12 3.98
N PHE A 144 13.23 -7.67 3.71
CA PHE A 144 13.00 -8.71 2.71
C PHE A 144 11.69 -8.46 1.95
N ILE A 145 11.57 -9.12 0.79
CA ILE A 145 10.35 -9.21 -0.01
C ILE A 145 10.11 -10.69 -0.32
N ASN A 146 8.91 -11.18 -0.02
CA ASN A 146 8.45 -12.51 -0.38
C ASN A 146 7.43 -12.39 -1.52
N ILE A 147 7.75 -12.94 -2.69
CA ILE A 147 7.02 -12.76 -3.95
C ILE A 147 6.44 -14.10 -4.40
N MET A 148 5.13 -14.14 -4.63
CA MET A 148 4.41 -15.33 -5.10
C MET A 148 4.32 -15.33 -6.61
N ILE A 149 5.01 -16.26 -7.26
CA ILE A 149 5.19 -16.20 -8.71
C ILE A 149 4.24 -17.09 -9.50
N ASN A 150 3.39 -17.90 -8.88
CA ASN A 150 2.35 -18.70 -9.56
C ASN A 150 1.07 -17.88 -9.81
N LEU A 151 1.22 -16.73 -10.47
CA LEU A 151 0.16 -15.75 -10.65
C LEU A 151 -1.02 -16.26 -11.50
N GLU A 152 -0.78 -17.15 -12.46
CA GLU A 152 -1.86 -17.78 -13.24
C GLU A 152 -2.79 -18.61 -12.35
N GLU A 153 -2.22 -19.39 -11.43
CA GLU A 153 -2.98 -20.18 -10.46
C GLU A 153 -3.69 -19.26 -9.47
N PHE A 154 -3.05 -18.18 -9.04
CA PHE A 154 -3.68 -17.16 -8.19
C PHE A 154 -4.92 -16.54 -8.84
N VAL A 155 -4.84 -16.15 -10.11
CA VAL A 155 -5.99 -15.60 -10.84
C VAL A 155 -7.12 -16.63 -10.99
N GLN A 156 -6.80 -17.92 -11.18
CA GLN A 156 -7.82 -18.98 -11.23
C GLN A 156 -8.60 -19.10 -9.92
N HIS A 157 -7.95 -18.91 -8.76
CA HIS A 157 -8.61 -18.96 -7.45
C HIS A 157 -9.40 -17.69 -7.10
N LEU A 158 -9.26 -16.59 -7.85
CA LEU A 158 -10.03 -15.37 -7.57
C LEU A 158 -11.53 -15.55 -7.74
N ASP A 159 -11.96 -16.47 -8.61
CA ASP A 159 -13.39 -16.79 -8.78
C ASP A 159 -14.02 -17.25 -7.46
N GLU A 160 -13.27 -17.95 -6.60
CA GLU A 160 -13.77 -18.38 -5.29
C GLU A 160 -14.12 -17.20 -4.40
N LEU A 161 -13.22 -16.21 -4.32
CA LEU A 161 -13.42 -15.01 -3.52
C LEU A 161 -14.52 -14.12 -4.12
N VAL A 162 -14.45 -13.85 -5.42
CA VAL A 162 -15.37 -12.93 -6.11
C VAL A 162 -16.81 -13.47 -6.12
N ASN A 163 -17.00 -14.77 -6.34
CA ASN A 163 -18.34 -15.37 -6.35
C ASN A 163 -18.92 -15.54 -4.94
N ARG A 164 -18.06 -15.76 -3.92
CA ARG A 164 -18.48 -15.85 -2.52
C ARG A 164 -18.88 -14.48 -1.97
N GLU A 165 -18.08 -13.45 -2.23
CA GLU A 165 -18.21 -12.12 -1.62
C GLU A 165 -18.93 -11.12 -2.54
N LYS A 166 -20.16 -11.47 -2.95
CA LYS A 166 -20.93 -10.69 -3.94
C LYS A 166 -21.17 -9.22 -3.58
N TRP A 167 -21.15 -8.91 -2.29
CA TRP A 167 -21.32 -7.55 -1.76
C TRP A 167 -20.13 -6.63 -2.05
N GLN A 168 -18.92 -7.20 -2.20
CA GLN A 168 -17.74 -6.41 -2.53
C GLN A 168 -17.67 -6.18 -4.04
N LYS A 169 -17.32 -4.95 -4.42
CA LYS A 169 -17.17 -4.53 -5.81
C LYS A 169 -15.75 -4.09 -6.14
N LEU A 170 -15.02 -3.47 -5.21
CA LEU A 170 -13.65 -3.03 -5.40
C LEU A 170 -12.67 -3.93 -4.65
N TYR A 171 -11.65 -4.44 -5.35
CA TYR A 171 -10.60 -5.30 -4.80
C TYR A 171 -9.26 -4.58 -4.86
N LYS A 172 -8.72 -4.25 -3.68
CA LYS A 172 -7.40 -3.62 -3.55
C LYS A 172 -6.30 -4.64 -3.83
N TYR A 173 -5.35 -4.24 -4.70
CA TYR A 173 -4.12 -4.96 -5.01
C TYR A 173 -2.95 -3.97 -5.13
N ASP A 174 -1.91 -4.03 -4.30
CA ASP A 174 -1.68 -4.83 -3.10
C ASP A 174 -1.57 -3.88 -1.89
N ASN A 175 -1.88 -4.34 -0.68
CA ASN A 175 -1.70 -3.57 0.56
C ASN A 175 -0.38 -3.90 1.29
N GLN A 176 0.26 -5.01 0.94
CA GLN A 176 1.47 -5.53 1.57
C GLN A 176 2.75 -5.22 0.78
N THR A 177 2.59 -4.77 -0.47
CA THR A 177 3.69 -4.37 -1.35
C THR A 177 3.26 -3.30 -2.35
N ASP A 178 4.23 -2.72 -3.05
CA ASP A 178 3.99 -1.93 -4.26
C ASP A 178 4.46 -2.77 -5.46
N THR A 179 3.56 -3.58 -6.00
CA THR A 179 3.87 -4.56 -7.06
C THR A 179 4.32 -3.92 -8.36
N ILE A 180 3.92 -2.67 -8.61
CA ILE A 180 4.24 -1.91 -9.83
C ILE A 180 5.75 -1.75 -10.00
N CYS A 181 6.53 -1.77 -8.91
CA CYS A 181 7.99 -1.78 -8.98
C CYS A 181 8.57 -3.01 -9.72
N PHE A 182 7.84 -4.13 -9.76
CA PHE A 182 8.30 -5.40 -10.33
C PHE A 182 7.78 -5.68 -11.73
N GLU A 183 7.03 -4.75 -12.31
CA GLU A 183 6.37 -4.92 -13.60
C GLU A 183 7.23 -4.38 -14.77
N PRO A 184 7.05 -4.88 -16.01
CA PRO A 184 6.14 -5.96 -16.43
C PRO A 184 6.66 -7.39 -16.18
N GLU A 185 7.88 -7.56 -15.70
CA GLU A 185 8.55 -8.87 -15.62
C GLU A 185 7.82 -9.83 -14.68
N TYR A 186 7.25 -9.31 -13.59
CA TYR A 186 6.38 -10.04 -12.68
C TYR A 186 5.07 -10.50 -13.36
N GLY A 187 4.40 -9.61 -14.09
CA GLY A 187 3.24 -9.91 -14.93
C GLY A 187 1.91 -9.94 -14.18
N ALA A 188 1.86 -9.45 -12.95
CA ALA A 188 0.64 -9.52 -12.15
C ALA A 188 -0.40 -8.49 -12.58
N SER A 189 0.06 -7.30 -12.95
CA SER A 189 -0.79 -6.22 -13.43
C SER A 189 -1.54 -6.62 -14.70
N GLU A 190 -0.85 -7.22 -15.67
CA GLU A 190 -1.49 -7.72 -16.89
C GLU A 190 -2.55 -8.79 -16.58
N LEU A 191 -2.21 -9.80 -15.77
CA LEU A 191 -3.12 -10.89 -15.43
C LEU A 191 -4.36 -10.39 -14.70
N LEU A 192 -4.21 -9.51 -13.71
CA LEU A 192 -5.31 -8.98 -12.91
C LEU A 192 -6.17 -7.98 -13.68
N VAL A 193 -5.56 -7.06 -14.45
CA VAL A 193 -6.31 -6.13 -15.30
C VAL A 193 -7.18 -6.91 -16.29
N ASN A 194 -6.62 -7.91 -16.96
CA ASN A 194 -7.36 -8.76 -17.90
C ASN A 194 -8.45 -9.60 -17.24
N TYR A 195 -8.26 -10.03 -15.99
CA TYR A 195 -9.28 -10.75 -15.23
C TYR A 195 -10.45 -9.83 -14.87
N PHE A 196 -10.18 -8.65 -14.30
CA PHE A 196 -11.22 -7.71 -13.87
C PHE A 196 -11.93 -7.02 -15.04
N ALA A 197 -11.27 -6.83 -16.18
CA ALA A 197 -11.88 -6.31 -17.41
C ALA A 197 -13.05 -7.15 -17.95
N LYS A 198 -13.13 -8.44 -17.55
CA LYS A 198 -14.18 -9.40 -17.94
C LYS A 198 -15.31 -9.51 -16.92
N GLN A 199 -15.20 -8.82 -15.78
CA GLN A 199 -16.20 -8.88 -14.72
C GLN A 199 -17.32 -7.87 -14.99
N ASP A 200 -18.53 -8.13 -14.49
CA ASP A 200 -19.70 -7.26 -14.71
C ASP A 200 -19.71 -6.04 -13.77
N ASP A 201 -19.58 -6.25 -12.46
CA ASP A 201 -19.64 -5.18 -11.46
C ASP A 201 -18.48 -5.22 -10.45
N LYS A 202 -17.38 -5.88 -10.82
CA LYS A 202 -16.18 -6.05 -10.00
C LYS A 202 -15.01 -5.28 -10.61
N TYR A 203 -14.21 -4.67 -9.75
CA TYR A 203 -13.17 -3.70 -10.12
C TYR A 203 -11.87 -4.00 -9.39
N LEU A 204 -10.77 -3.87 -10.12
CA LEU A 204 -9.42 -3.87 -9.56
C LEU A 204 -9.04 -2.47 -9.11
N MET A 205 -8.40 -2.34 -7.95
CA MET A 205 -7.64 -1.14 -7.61
C MET A 205 -6.15 -1.48 -7.53
N LEU A 206 -5.38 -0.98 -8.49
CA LEU A 206 -3.92 -0.94 -8.40
C LEU A 206 -3.53 0.21 -7.47
N TYR A 207 -2.72 -0.05 -6.45
CA TYR A 207 -2.33 0.95 -5.45
C TYR A 207 -0.81 1.15 -5.45
N THR A 208 -0.32 2.36 -5.70
CA THR A 208 1.12 2.57 -5.92
C THR A 208 1.64 3.96 -5.52
N LYS A 209 2.95 4.07 -5.33
CA LYS A 209 3.75 5.32 -5.40
C LYS A 209 4.63 5.38 -6.64
N SER A 210 4.72 4.29 -7.40
CA SER A 210 5.65 4.13 -8.51
C SER A 210 5.25 4.95 -9.74
N ASP A 211 6.27 5.23 -10.55
CA ASP A 211 6.23 5.84 -11.87
C ASP A 211 6.51 4.82 -12.99
N ASN A 212 6.76 3.55 -12.64
CA ASN A 212 6.97 2.45 -13.57
C ASN A 212 5.65 1.96 -14.18
N ILE A 213 4.97 2.83 -14.93
CA ILE A 213 3.57 2.64 -15.34
C ILE A 213 3.40 2.30 -16.82
N ASP A 214 4.44 2.43 -17.65
CA ASP A 214 4.29 2.37 -19.11
C ASP A 214 3.70 1.03 -19.57
N HIS A 215 3.96 -0.06 -18.84
CA HIS A 215 3.38 -1.39 -19.10
C HIS A 215 1.85 -1.46 -18.94
N LEU A 216 1.22 -0.49 -18.27
CA LEU A 216 -0.23 -0.44 -18.08
C LEU A 216 -0.95 0.20 -19.26
N LEU A 217 -0.28 1.08 -20.01
CA LEU A 217 -0.93 2.03 -20.91
C LEU A 217 -1.69 1.35 -22.06
N ASP A 218 -1.24 0.17 -22.48
CA ASP A 218 -1.83 -0.59 -23.59
C ASP A 218 -2.72 -1.75 -23.12
N LEU A 219 -2.91 -1.95 -21.80
CA LEU A 219 -3.74 -3.04 -21.29
C LEU A 219 -5.23 -2.74 -21.49
N ASN A 220 -5.99 -3.75 -21.92
CA ASN A 220 -7.44 -3.61 -22.11
C ASN A 220 -8.19 -3.71 -20.77
N HIS A 221 -8.21 -2.62 -20.01
CA HIS A 221 -8.84 -2.56 -18.70
C HIS A 221 -10.38 -2.44 -18.72
N ASN A 222 -10.99 -2.10 -19.86
CA ASN A 222 -12.44 -1.96 -20.05
C ASN A 222 -13.17 -1.08 -19.01
N GLY A 223 -12.47 -0.13 -18.39
CA GLY A 223 -13.00 0.68 -17.28
C GLY A 223 -13.13 -0.03 -15.92
N HIS A 224 -12.70 -1.29 -15.79
CA HIS A 224 -12.78 -2.08 -14.56
C HIS A 224 -11.51 -2.04 -13.69
N THR A 225 -10.58 -1.14 -14.01
CA THR A 225 -9.38 -0.92 -13.20
C THR A 225 -9.27 0.54 -12.81
N ILE A 226 -9.10 0.76 -11.50
CA ILE A 226 -8.78 2.06 -10.90
C ILE A 226 -7.31 2.03 -10.50
N ILE A 227 -6.58 3.11 -10.75
CA ILE A 227 -5.22 3.25 -10.23
C ILE A 227 -5.21 4.36 -9.18
N ASN A 228 -4.85 3.99 -7.95
CA ASN A 228 -4.75 4.91 -6.84
C ASN A 228 -3.28 5.22 -6.53
N TRP A 229 -2.88 6.48 -6.66
CA TRP A 229 -1.59 6.95 -6.20
C TRP A 229 -1.62 7.39 -4.74
N THR A 230 -0.56 7.03 -3.99
CA THR A 230 -0.21 7.83 -2.82
C THR A 230 0.57 9.05 -3.24
N LEU A 231 0.06 10.24 -2.91
CA LEU A 231 0.73 11.51 -3.15
C LEU A 231 1.06 12.18 -1.82
N SER A 232 2.27 12.72 -1.75
CA SER A 232 2.81 13.45 -0.62
C SER A 232 3.48 14.72 -1.15
N CYS A 233 3.60 15.73 -0.30
CA CYS A 233 4.22 16.98 -0.70
C CYS A 233 5.72 16.78 -0.99
N ASP A 234 6.30 17.75 -1.69
CA ASP A 234 7.61 17.66 -2.31
C ASP A 234 8.72 17.21 -1.33
N THR A 235 8.85 17.86 -0.17
CA THR A 235 9.85 17.50 0.85
C THR A 235 9.63 16.10 1.41
N VAL A 236 8.38 15.71 1.70
CA VAL A 236 8.07 14.36 2.20
C VAL A 236 8.45 13.30 1.17
N SER A 237 8.09 13.52 -0.11
CA SER A 237 8.36 12.58 -1.19
C SER A 237 9.86 12.34 -1.39
N ARG A 238 10.69 13.39 -1.25
CA ARG A 238 12.15 13.29 -1.44
C ARG A 238 12.89 12.76 -0.22
N LEU A 239 12.56 13.24 0.97
CA LEU A 239 13.40 13.04 2.16
C LEU A 239 12.93 11.88 3.03
N ILE A 240 11.61 11.61 3.06
CA ILE A 240 11.01 10.60 3.94
C ILE A 240 10.63 9.35 3.15
N GLU A 241 10.13 9.49 1.93
CA GLU A 241 9.67 8.38 1.08
C GLU A 241 10.77 7.83 0.17
N LYS A 242 11.91 7.46 0.78
CA LYS A 242 13.12 7.02 0.06
C LYS A 242 12.82 5.87 -0.91
N LYS A 243 13.53 5.88 -2.03
CA LYS A 243 13.36 4.95 -3.18
C LYS A 243 12.01 5.02 -3.90
N ALA A 244 11.03 5.77 -3.41
CA ALA A 244 9.82 6.07 -4.17
C ALA A 244 10.06 7.29 -5.08
N PRO A 245 9.36 7.38 -6.22
CA PRO A 245 9.39 8.57 -7.07
C PRO A 245 8.96 9.84 -6.32
N VAL A 246 9.42 10.99 -6.77
CA VAL A 246 9.05 12.28 -6.17
C VAL A 246 7.63 12.69 -6.57
N MET A 247 7.09 13.70 -5.89
CA MET A 247 5.72 14.20 -6.11
C MET A 247 5.36 14.40 -7.59
N ASP A 248 6.20 15.11 -8.35
CA ASP A 248 5.91 15.44 -9.75
C ASP A 248 5.86 14.20 -10.65
N ASP A 249 6.73 13.21 -10.43
CA ASP A 249 6.75 11.96 -11.21
C ASP A 249 5.48 11.14 -10.99
N ARG A 250 4.96 11.13 -9.75
CA ARG A 250 3.69 10.46 -9.44
C ARG A 250 2.51 11.13 -10.14
N ILE A 251 2.46 12.47 -10.14
CA ILE A 251 1.41 13.23 -10.83
C ILE A 251 1.50 12.98 -12.35
N ASN A 252 2.70 13.04 -12.94
CA ASN A 252 2.90 12.80 -14.36
C ASN A 252 2.53 11.35 -14.75
N SER A 253 2.82 10.37 -13.90
CA SER A 253 2.44 8.97 -14.10
C SER A 253 0.93 8.77 -14.06
N ALA A 254 0.25 9.41 -13.09
CA ALA A 254 -1.20 9.41 -13.03
C ALA A 254 -1.84 10.08 -14.26
N LEU A 255 -1.26 11.18 -14.76
CA LEU A 255 -1.70 11.83 -16.00
C LEU A 255 -1.60 10.88 -17.20
N LYS A 256 -0.49 10.15 -17.36
CA LYS A 256 -0.32 9.16 -18.43
C LYS A 256 -1.40 8.08 -18.36
N CYS A 257 -1.62 7.49 -17.19
CA CYS A 257 -2.65 6.47 -17.03
C CYS A 257 -4.08 7.01 -17.24
N GLN A 258 -4.37 8.22 -16.76
CA GLN A 258 -5.66 8.88 -17.03
C GLN A 258 -5.85 9.11 -18.53
N SER A 259 -4.79 9.49 -19.26
CA SER A 259 -4.82 9.66 -20.71
C SER A 259 -5.03 8.34 -21.47
N ALA A 260 -4.60 7.22 -20.88
CA ALA A 260 -4.87 5.87 -21.38
C ALA A 260 -6.29 5.36 -21.04
N GLY A 261 -7.10 6.14 -20.30
CA GLY A 261 -8.49 5.81 -20.01
C GLY A 261 -8.73 5.20 -18.63
N TYR A 262 -7.70 5.05 -17.80
CA TYR A 262 -7.90 4.58 -16.42
C TYR A 262 -8.62 5.62 -15.57
N THR A 263 -9.50 5.15 -14.68
CA THR A 263 -9.94 5.96 -13.53
C THR A 263 -8.77 6.11 -12.56
N VAL A 264 -8.47 7.35 -12.15
CA VAL A 264 -7.35 7.64 -11.26
C VAL A 264 -7.81 8.26 -9.95
N ARG A 265 -7.19 7.80 -8.85
CA ARG A 265 -7.46 8.24 -7.48
C ARG A 265 -6.21 8.71 -6.78
N PHE A 266 -6.39 9.53 -5.77
CA PHE A 266 -5.29 9.97 -4.93
C PHE A 266 -5.58 9.75 -3.47
N ARG A 267 -4.58 9.25 -2.76
CA ARG A 267 -4.60 9.11 -1.31
C ARG A 267 -3.45 9.89 -0.72
N PHE A 268 -3.75 10.95 0.01
CA PHE A 268 -2.76 11.73 0.74
C PHE A 268 -2.48 11.00 2.07
N SER A 269 -1.58 10.01 2.03
CA SER A 269 -1.35 9.08 3.15
C SER A 269 0.12 8.71 3.31
N PRO A 270 0.78 9.14 4.38
CA PRO A 270 0.30 10.12 5.37
C PRO A 270 0.55 11.58 4.95
N ILE A 271 -0.32 12.51 5.36
CA ILE A 271 0.06 13.90 5.57
C ILE A 271 1.00 13.93 6.78
N ILE A 272 2.21 14.45 6.57
CA ILE A 272 3.22 14.64 7.61
C ILE A 272 3.42 16.15 7.79
N PRO A 273 3.19 16.71 9.00
CA PRO A 273 3.30 18.13 9.25
C PRO A 273 4.77 18.57 9.39
N ILE A 274 5.46 18.58 8.25
CA ILE A 274 6.79 19.17 8.11
C ILE A 274 6.77 20.70 8.20
N LYS A 275 7.93 21.33 8.31
CA LYS A 275 8.06 22.79 8.19
C LYS A 275 7.40 23.26 6.89
N ASN A 276 6.60 24.32 6.96
CA ASN A 276 5.82 24.85 5.84
C ASN A 276 4.82 23.85 5.23
N TRP A 277 4.36 22.82 5.97
CA TRP A 277 3.44 21.80 5.45
C TRP A 277 2.20 22.39 4.78
N GLN A 278 1.68 23.52 5.25
CA GLN A 278 0.51 24.19 4.65
C GLN A 278 0.79 24.59 3.20
N ALA A 279 1.88 25.33 2.97
CA ALA A 279 2.27 25.80 1.65
C ALA A 279 2.65 24.64 0.73
N GLU A 280 3.41 23.66 1.24
CA GLU A 280 3.81 22.49 0.44
C GLU A 280 2.61 21.61 0.04
N ASN A 281 1.60 21.45 0.91
CA ASN A 281 0.39 20.72 0.54
C ASN A 281 -0.51 21.53 -0.39
N THR A 282 -0.56 22.87 -0.27
CA THR A 282 -1.22 23.73 -1.25
C THR A 282 -0.59 23.54 -2.64
N GLU A 283 0.74 23.64 -2.75
CA GLU A 283 1.44 23.45 -4.03
C GLU A 283 1.19 22.05 -4.61
N MET A 284 1.24 21.00 -3.79
CA MET A 284 0.92 19.64 -4.20
C MET A 284 -0.48 19.53 -4.81
N ILE A 285 -1.49 20.13 -4.16
CA ILE A 285 -2.89 20.10 -4.62
C ILE A 285 -3.06 20.93 -5.90
N GLU A 286 -2.41 22.09 -6.01
CA GLU A 286 -2.41 22.93 -7.21
C GLU A 286 -1.84 22.18 -8.41
N LYS A 287 -0.65 21.60 -8.27
CA LYS A 287 -0.01 20.79 -9.33
C LYS A 287 -0.81 19.55 -9.70
N LEU A 288 -1.45 18.92 -8.72
CA LEU A 288 -2.32 17.78 -8.97
C LEU A 288 -3.49 18.19 -9.88
N PHE A 289 -4.25 19.21 -9.51
CA PHE A 289 -5.44 19.63 -10.26
C PHE A 289 -5.14 20.40 -11.55
N GLU A 290 -3.93 20.94 -11.72
CA GLU A 290 -3.46 21.47 -13.01
C GLU A 290 -3.41 20.38 -14.09
N LYS A 291 -3.05 19.15 -13.70
CA LYS A 291 -2.73 18.07 -14.64
C LYS A 291 -3.78 16.97 -14.67
N VAL A 292 -4.28 16.57 -13.51
CA VAL A 292 -5.06 15.33 -13.35
C VAL A 292 -6.44 15.67 -12.80
N LYS A 293 -7.43 14.86 -13.20
CA LYS A 293 -8.81 14.92 -12.67
C LYS A 293 -9.13 13.67 -11.85
N PRO A 294 -8.83 13.63 -10.55
CA PRO A 294 -9.15 12.48 -9.71
C PRO A 294 -10.67 12.27 -9.60
N ASP A 295 -11.14 11.02 -9.63
CA ASP A 295 -12.56 10.72 -9.33
C ASP A 295 -12.84 10.73 -7.81
N LEU A 296 -11.82 10.49 -6.99
CA LEU A 296 -11.92 10.45 -5.53
C LEU A 296 -10.56 10.71 -4.88
N ILE A 297 -10.58 11.49 -3.78
CA ILE A 297 -9.43 11.72 -2.92
C ILE A 297 -9.70 11.17 -1.51
N THR A 298 -8.67 10.66 -0.84
CA THR A 298 -8.76 10.30 0.59
C THR A 298 -7.58 10.86 1.37
N ILE A 299 -7.85 11.56 2.47
CA ILE A 299 -6.86 12.23 3.32
C ILE A 299 -6.58 11.35 4.55
N ASP A 300 -5.31 11.22 4.92
CA ASP A 300 -4.88 10.43 6.05
C ASP A 300 -3.70 11.11 6.76
N VAL A 301 -3.84 11.47 8.03
CA VAL A 301 -2.75 12.03 8.83
C VAL A 301 -1.88 10.92 9.43
N LEU A 302 -0.57 11.16 9.53
CA LEU A 302 0.38 10.27 10.20
C LEU A 302 -0.13 9.82 11.59
N GLY A 303 -0.45 8.53 11.73
CA GLY A 303 -1.10 8.03 12.95
C GLY A 303 -0.91 6.55 13.26
N TRP A 304 -0.17 5.81 12.44
CA TRP A 304 0.05 4.37 12.62
C TRP A 304 1.28 4.04 13.49
N MET A 305 1.95 5.05 14.03
CA MET A 305 3.20 4.95 14.78
C MET A 305 3.02 5.53 16.17
N THR A 306 3.75 5.00 17.15
CA THR A 306 3.89 5.70 18.44
C THR A 306 4.75 6.95 18.26
N ALA A 307 4.69 7.88 19.21
CA ALA A 307 5.51 9.09 19.16
C ALA A 307 7.02 8.77 19.15
N ARG A 308 7.45 7.77 19.94
CA ARG A 308 8.84 7.29 19.92
C ARG A 308 9.24 6.71 18.56
N GLN A 309 8.38 5.91 17.94
CA GLN A 309 8.63 5.38 16.60
C GLN A 309 8.77 6.50 15.57
N ILE A 310 7.98 7.59 15.68
CA ILE A 310 8.12 8.75 14.78
C ILE A 310 9.53 9.35 14.90
N ILE A 311 9.98 9.63 16.11
CA ILE A 311 11.32 10.20 16.38
C ILE A 311 12.44 9.28 15.91
N ASP A 312 12.30 7.97 16.12
CA ASP A 312 13.35 7.00 15.79
C ASP A 312 13.39 6.65 14.28
N SER A 313 12.30 6.88 13.56
CA SER A 313 12.17 6.55 12.14
C SER A 313 12.44 7.72 11.22
N ILE A 314 11.88 8.89 11.55
CA ILE A 314 11.84 10.07 10.68
C ILE A 314 12.73 11.14 11.30
N ASP A 315 13.47 11.88 10.47
CA ASP A 315 14.21 13.05 10.94
C ASP A 315 13.24 14.09 11.52
N ILE A 316 13.16 14.15 12.85
CA ILE A 316 12.26 15.02 13.58
C ILE A 316 12.53 16.51 13.32
N THR A 317 13.74 16.86 12.83
CA THR A 317 14.08 18.25 12.52
C THR A 317 13.36 18.78 11.26
N LEU A 318 12.76 17.88 10.48
CA LEU A 318 11.89 18.22 9.35
C LEU A 318 10.50 18.67 9.78
N PHE A 319 10.06 18.29 10.99
CA PHE A 319 8.72 18.62 11.48
C PHE A 319 8.59 20.12 11.76
N ASP A 320 7.39 20.64 11.55
CA ASP A 320 6.99 21.95 12.02
C ASP A 320 7.13 22.03 13.55
N ASP A 321 7.49 23.20 14.08
CA ASP A 321 7.87 23.36 15.49
C ASP A 321 6.72 22.99 16.45
N GLU A 322 5.45 23.28 16.10
CA GLU A 322 4.29 22.91 16.90
C GLU A 322 4.13 21.39 16.97
N TYR A 323 4.17 20.74 15.81
CA TYR A 323 3.96 19.29 15.71
C TYR A 323 5.15 18.50 16.27
N ARG A 324 6.37 19.02 16.12
CA ARG A 324 7.56 18.50 16.75
C ARG A 324 7.42 18.50 18.27
N ALA A 325 7.04 19.63 18.87
CA ALA A 325 6.85 19.73 20.31
C ALA A 325 5.79 18.74 20.83
N ILE A 326 4.67 18.61 20.10
CA ILE A 326 3.62 17.63 20.40
C ILE A 326 4.19 16.20 20.41
N ILE A 327 4.96 15.82 19.38
CA ILE A 327 5.52 14.47 19.26
C ILE A 327 6.55 14.20 20.36
N GLU A 328 7.45 15.15 20.65
CA GLU A 328 8.45 15.02 21.71
C GLU A 328 7.76 14.86 23.09
N GLU A 329 6.76 15.68 23.40
CA GLU A 329 6.00 15.58 24.65
C GLU A 329 5.27 14.23 24.79
N LEU A 330 4.64 13.74 23.71
CA LEU A 330 3.99 12.44 23.69
C LEU A 330 4.98 11.29 23.87
N ALA A 331 6.18 11.42 23.30
CA ALA A 331 7.24 10.43 23.43
C ALA A 331 7.82 10.39 24.85
N ASP A 332 7.92 11.54 25.52
CA ASP A 332 8.38 11.64 26.92
C ASP A 332 7.34 11.08 27.89
N LYS A 333 6.04 11.24 27.58
CA LYS A 333 4.93 10.63 28.32
C LYS A 333 4.76 9.13 28.05
N GLY A 334 5.51 8.56 27.11
CA GLY A 334 5.36 7.16 26.71
C GLY A 334 4.00 6.86 26.07
N ALA A 335 3.41 7.83 25.38
CA ALA A 335 2.10 7.69 24.78
C ALA A 335 2.10 6.60 23.69
N VAL A 336 1.06 5.77 23.72
CA VAL A 336 0.83 4.69 22.76
C VAL A 336 -0.51 4.87 22.07
N ASN A 337 -0.57 4.56 20.78
CA ASN A 337 -1.79 4.49 20.00
C ASN A 337 -2.27 3.04 19.93
N TYR A 338 -3.50 2.77 20.37
CA TYR A 338 -4.05 1.39 20.38
C TYR A 338 -4.65 0.97 19.03
N VAL A 339 -5.10 1.94 18.22
CA VAL A 339 -5.69 1.70 16.90
C VAL A 339 -4.96 2.56 15.88
N LYS A 340 -5.24 3.86 15.91
CA LYS A 340 -4.60 4.88 15.09
C LYS A 340 -4.75 6.23 15.78
N GLN A 341 -3.91 7.17 15.36
CA GLN A 341 -3.79 8.55 15.83
C GLN A 341 -3.09 8.68 17.18
N ILE A 342 -1.89 9.27 17.11
CA ILE A 342 -1.11 9.71 18.27
C ILE A 342 -1.12 11.24 18.40
N ILE A 343 -1.29 11.94 17.26
CA ILE A 343 -1.42 13.40 17.22
C ILE A 343 -2.79 13.80 17.80
N PRO A 344 -2.86 14.79 18.72
CA PRO A 344 -4.10 15.24 19.32
C PRO A 344 -5.15 15.69 18.30
N HIS A 345 -6.43 15.59 18.69
CA HIS A 345 -7.57 15.92 17.84
C HIS A 345 -7.45 17.30 17.18
N GLU A 346 -7.26 18.36 17.97
CA GLU A 346 -7.15 19.74 17.46
C GLU A 346 -6.00 19.94 16.45
N ALA A 347 -4.86 19.30 16.69
CA ALA A 347 -3.71 19.40 15.79
C ALA A 347 -3.96 18.67 14.46
N ARG A 348 -4.70 17.54 14.48
CA ARG A 348 -5.15 16.84 13.26
C ARG A 348 -6.26 17.63 12.55
N LEU A 349 -7.20 18.21 13.29
CA LEU A 349 -8.27 19.04 12.77
C LEU A 349 -7.73 20.25 11.99
N LYS A 350 -6.68 20.91 12.50
CA LYS A 350 -5.96 21.98 11.79
C LYS A 350 -5.40 21.51 10.44
N ILE A 351 -4.84 20.30 10.37
CA ILE A 351 -4.37 19.69 9.11
C ILE A 351 -5.56 19.45 8.17
N TYR A 352 -6.60 18.77 8.65
CA TYR A 352 -7.76 18.46 7.81
C TYR A 352 -8.43 19.69 7.25
N ARG A 353 -8.71 20.72 8.07
CA ARG A 353 -9.34 21.97 7.60
C ARG A 353 -8.51 22.68 6.53
N HIS A 354 -7.17 22.68 6.66
CA HIS A 354 -6.30 23.24 5.62
C HIS A 354 -6.46 22.46 4.30
N ILE A 355 -6.29 21.13 4.34
CA ILE A 355 -6.38 20.28 3.14
C ILE A 355 -7.78 20.35 2.52
N ILE A 356 -8.85 20.27 3.33
CA ILE A 356 -10.24 20.36 2.87
C ILE A 356 -10.52 21.73 2.23
N GLY A 357 -10.02 22.81 2.82
CA GLY A 357 -10.13 24.16 2.25
C GLY A 357 -9.53 24.23 0.84
N GLU A 358 -8.35 23.67 0.65
CA GLU A 358 -7.67 23.64 -0.64
C GLU A 358 -8.37 22.73 -1.65
N LEU A 359 -8.84 21.55 -1.22
CA LEU A 359 -9.63 20.66 -2.07
C LEU A 359 -10.96 21.31 -2.51
N LYS A 360 -11.62 22.08 -1.65
CA LYS A 360 -12.82 22.85 -2.04
C LYS A 360 -12.49 23.98 -3.00
N ARG A 361 -11.36 24.66 -2.80
CA ARG A 361 -10.90 25.77 -3.63
C ARG A 361 -10.52 25.33 -5.04
N LEU A 362 -9.87 24.17 -5.17
CA LEU A 362 -9.21 23.73 -6.41
C LEU A 362 -9.87 22.50 -7.06
N GLY A 363 -10.51 21.64 -6.27
CA GLY A 363 -10.87 20.30 -6.70
C GLY A 363 -12.06 20.19 -7.64
N ASN A 364 -12.71 21.32 -7.98
CA ASN A 364 -13.80 21.39 -8.95
C ASN A 364 -14.89 20.31 -8.76
N GLY A 365 -15.28 20.08 -7.50
CA GLY A 365 -16.30 19.10 -7.15
C GLY A 365 -15.78 17.67 -6.93
N THR A 366 -14.50 17.36 -7.16
CA THR A 366 -13.92 16.04 -6.82
C THR A 366 -14.23 15.68 -5.37
N PRO A 367 -14.86 14.52 -5.10
CA PRO A 367 -15.23 14.10 -3.77
C PRO A 367 -13.98 13.70 -2.99
N PHE A 368 -14.03 13.91 -1.68
CA PHE A 368 -12.96 13.51 -0.78
C PHE A 368 -13.50 12.95 0.53
N ALA A 369 -12.67 12.16 1.21
CA ALA A 369 -12.99 11.58 2.52
C ALA A 369 -11.76 11.54 3.43
N ILE A 370 -11.97 11.32 4.73
CA ILE A 370 -10.90 11.12 5.72
C ILE A 370 -10.75 9.63 6.05
N CYS A 371 -9.52 9.17 6.24
CA CYS A 371 -9.22 7.75 6.35
C CYS A 371 -8.99 7.31 7.79
N MET A 372 -9.68 6.25 8.23
CA MET A 372 -9.40 5.60 9.51
C MET A 372 -9.35 6.63 10.64
N GLU A 373 -10.27 7.59 10.61
CA GLU A 373 -10.35 8.67 11.59
C GLU A 373 -11.31 8.34 12.72
N THR A 374 -11.18 9.05 13.84
CA THR A 374 -12.09 8.89 14.98
C THR A 374 -13.51 9.27 14.57
N GLN A 375 -14.51 8.66 15.24
CA GLN A 375 -15.91 9.05 15.02
C GLN A 375 -16.15 10.54 15.32
N GLU A 376 -15.48 11.08 16.33
CA GLU A 376 -15.52 12.50 16.68
C GLU A 376 -15.02 13.40 15.54
N MET A 377 -13.90 13.04 14.90
CA MET A 377 -13.39 13.78 13.75
C MET A 377 -14.35 13.74 12.56
N TRP A 378 -15.02 12.59 12.35
CA TRP A 378 -16.06 12.49 11.33
C TRP A 378 -17.30 13.33 11.66
N ASP A 379 -17.72 13.37 12.92
CA ASP A 379 -18.86 14.18 13.33
C ASP A 379 -18.56 15.67 13.11
N GLU A 380 -17.35 16.12 13.45
CA GLU A 380 -16.93 17.51 13.30
C GLU A 380 -16.75 17.95 11.83
N LEU A 381 -16.20 17.10 10.97
CA LEU A 381 -15.91 17.44 9.57
C LEU A 381 -17.02 17.06 8.58
N SER A 382 -18.10 16.43 9.03
CA SER A 382 -19.14 15.86 8.16
C SER A 382 -19.74 16.89 7.18
N ASP A 383 -20.14 18.05 7.67
CA ASP A 383 -20.68 19.15 6.85
C ASP A 383 -19.62 19.71 5.88
N GLU A 384 -18.36 19.76 6.32
CA GLU A 384 -17.27 20.25 5.47
C GLU A 384 -16.95 19.24 4.35
N ILE A 385 -17.04 17.94 4.61
CA ILE A 385 -16.73 16.87 3.65
C ILE A 385 -17.92 16.59 2.72
N GLY A 386 -19.16 16.83 3.18
CA GLY A 386 -20.37 16.42 2.45
C GLY A 386 -20.63 14.90 2.53
N MET A 387 -19.96 14.21 3.46
CA MET A 387 -20.14 12.79 3.76
C MET A 387 -20.11 12.60 5.28
N ASN A 388 -20.64 11.49 5.78
CA ASN A 388 -20.60 11.19 7.21
C ASN A 388 -20.10 9.77 7.49
N LYS A 389 -19.85 9.46 8.76
CA LYS A 389 -19.27 8.18 9.20
C LYS A 389 -20.07 6.93 8.79
N ASP A 390 -21.38 7.08 8.55
CA ASP A 390 -22.28 5.99 8.16
C ASP A 390 -22.47 5.90 6.63
N ASN A 391 -22.28 7.02 5.92
CA ASN A 391 -22.46 7.11 4.48
C ASN A 391 -21.33 7.93 3.83
N TYR A 392 -20.31 7.22 3.36
CA TYR A 392 -19.15 7.78 2.68
C TYR A 392 -18.56 6.82 1.64
N VAL A 393 -17.78 7.38 0.73
CA VAL A 393 -16.88 6.66 -0.19
C VAL A 393 -15.44 7.02 0.15
N CYS A 394 -14.51 6.08 0.00
CA CYS A 394 -13.08 6.33 0.15
C CYS A 394 -12.31 5.50 -0.87
N CYS A 395 -11.04 5.83 -1.13
CA CYS A 395 -10.29 5.22 -2.23
C CYS A 395 -10.29 3.68 -2.19
N CYS A 396 -10.22 3.08 -1.00
CA CYS A 396 -10.20 1.63 -0.77
C CYS A 396 -11.53 1.07 -0.21
N GLY A 397 -12.63 1.80 -0.33
CA GLY A 397 -13.94 1.33 0.10
C GLY A 397 -14.41 0.16 -0.79
N PRO A 398 -14.95 -0.93 -0.22
CA PRO A 398 -15.32 -2.14 -0.97
C PRO A 398 -16.41 -1.90 -2.03
N GLU A 399 -17.17 -0.82 -1.92
CA GLU A 399 -18.25 -0.43 -2.85
C GLU A 399 -17.94 0.88 -3.58
N SER A 400 -16.78 1.48 -3.34
CA SER A 400 -16.38 2.76 -3.92
C SER A 400 -15.90 2.57 -5.36
N VAL A 401 -16.79 2.12 -6.24
CA VAL A 401 -16.54 1.91 -7.68
C VAL A 401 -17.02 3.11 -8.49
N PRO A 402 -16.55 3.32 -9.74
CA PRO A 402 -16.86 4.53 -10.50
C PRO A 402 -18.37 4.78 -10.69
N SER A 403 -19.18 3.72 -10.76
CA SER A 403 -20.64 3.79 -10.85
C SER A 403 -21.37 4.10 -9.54
N HIS A 404 -20.65 4.31 -8.43
CA HIS A 404 -21.27 4.62 -7.15
C HIS A 404 -21.94 6.01 -7.21
N PRO A 405 -23.18 6.19 -6.69
CA PRO A 405 -23.91 7.46 -6.79
C PRO A 405 -23.18 8.68 -6.21
N MET A 406 -22.39 8.48 -5.14
CA MET A 406 -21.57 9.54 -4.55
C MET A 406 -20.32 9.93 -5.36
N LEU A 407 -20.02 9.21 -6.45
CA LEU A 407 -18.91 9.49 -7.37
C LEU A 407 -19.39 9.88 -8.78
N SER A 408 -20.70 9.78 -9.05
CA SER A 408 -21.29 10.12 -10.33
C SER A 408 -21.58 11.61 -10.39
N TYR A 409 -20.86 12.35 -11.24
CA TYR A 409 -21.08 13.77 -11.52
C TYR A 409 -21.66 14.00 -12.91
#